data_AF-A0A391P3R4-F1
#
_entry.id   AF-A0A391P3R4-F1
#
_cell.length_a   1.000
_cell.length_b   1.000
_cell.length_c   1.000
_cell.angle_alpha   90.00
_cell.angle_beta   90.00
_cell.angle_gamma   90.00
#
_symmetry.space_group_name_H-M   'P 1'
#
loop_
_entity.id
_entity.type
_entity.pdbx_description
1 polymer ?
#
loop_
_entity_poly.entity_id
_entity_poly.type
_entity_poly.pdbx_seq_one_letter_code
_entity_poly.pdbx_strand_id
1 'polypeptide(L)'
;MKKGMFAAVLIGLMLTVSGCGFSDGVKDGMKAAQKEDVNPLMEAEIQVGDVMNGPSDKKLGEYAYIEVPMKTMKKVTMEQYAEFCNQRVKDSGYNWFAIDFGDGTGLQFAGSTIDVSTYGTLDEEKCIVEDTGVVMLTGEDTYEYSESE
;
A
#
# COMPACT_ATOMS: atom_id res chain seq x y z
N MET A 1 -27.08 -12.54 -12.05
CA MET A 1 -26.25 -12.28 -10.86
C MET A 1 -25.53 -10.96 -11.12
N LYS A 2 -25.70 -9.98 -10.23
CA LYS A 2 -25.27 -8.59 -10.46
C LYS A 2 -23.74 -8.55 -10.52
N LYS A 3 -23.20 -8.24 -11.70
CA LYS A 3 -21.77 -8.00 -11.93
C LYS A 3 -21.39 -6.73 -11.16
N GLY A 4 -20.85 -6.90 -9.97
CA GLY A 4 -20.27 -5.83 -9.18
C GLY A 4 -19.02 -5.36 -9.91
N MET A 5 -19.10 -4.18 -10.50
CA MET A 5 -17.99 -3.45 -11.09
C MET A 5 -16.99 -3.13 -9.97
N PHE A 6 -15.95 -3.94 -9.81
CA PHE A 6 -14.78 -3.57 -9.02
C PHE A 6 -13.93 -2.67 -9.91
N ALA A 7 -14.07 -1.37 -9.64
CA ALA A 7 -13.41 -0.31 -10.34
C ALA A 7 -11.89 -0.52 -10.27
N ALA A 8 -11.24 -0.46 -11.43
CA ALA A 8 -9.85 -0.06 -11.55
C ALA A 8 -9.61 1.12 -10.60
N VAL A 9 -8.81 0.91 -9.56
CA VAL A 9 -8.31 2.00 -8.72
C VAL A 9 -7.28 2.70 -9.58
N LEU A 10 -7.77 3.60 -10.42
CA LEU A 10 -7.03 4.71 -11.00
C LEU A 10 -6.50 5.51 -9.81
N ILE A 11 -5.25 5.23 -9.44
CA ILE A 11 -4.55 6.03 -8.46
C ILE A 11 -4.28 7.40 -9.12
N GLY A 12 -5.23 8.32 -8.93
CA GLY A 12 -5.01 9.77 -8.90
C GLY A 12 -4.41 10.46 -10.13
N LEU A 13 -4.95 10.28 -11.34
CA LEU A 13 -4.76 11.28 -12.40
C LEU A 13 -5.75 12.44 -12.19
N MET A 14 -5.30 13.56 -11.62
CA MET A 14 -5.96 14.86 -11.81
C MET A 14 -5.07 15.79 -12.64
N LEU A 15 -5.32 15.78 -13.96
CA LEU A 15 -4.95 16.90 -14.82
C LEU A 15 -5.83 18.11 -14.44
N THR A 16 -5.22 19.24 -14.06
CA THR A 16 -5.89 20.54 -14.19
C THR A 16 -5.13 21.44 -15.15
N VAL A 17 -5.95 22.09 -15.98
CA VAL A 17 -5.67 22.81 -17.21
C VAL A 17 -4.87 24.10 -17.00
N SER A 18 -3.97 24.34 -17.95
CA SER A 18 -3.48 25.61 -18.50
C SER A 18 -4.02 26.93 -17.92
N GLY A 19 -3.10 27.81 -17.50
CA GLY A 19 -3.36 29.23 -17.31
C GLY A 19 -2.17 30.09 -17.75
N CYS A 20 -2.16 30.54 -19.01
CA CYS A 20 -1.42 31.73 -19.41
C CYS A 20 -2.20 32.97 -18.95
N GLY A 21 -1.58 33.87 -18.18
CA GLY A 21 -2.18 35.14 -17.81
C GLY A 21 -1.25 36.03 -16.98
N PHE A 22 -0.64 37.01 -17.65
CA PHE A 22 -0.03 38.18 -17.01
C PHE A 22 -1.12 39.06 -16.39
N SER A 23 -0.86 39.63 -15.19
CA SER A 23 -1.06 41.05 -14.79
C SER A 23 -1.28 41.23 -13.27
N ASP A 24 -0.60 42.24 -12.74
CA ASP A 24 -0.49 42.69 -11.34
C ASP A 24 -1.78 42.76 -10.50
N GLY A 25 -1.62 42.52 -9.18
CA GLY A 25 -2.54 43.03 -8.16
C GLY A 25 -2.49 42.30 -6.82
N VAL A 26 -1.65 42.78 -5.89
CA VAL A 26 -1.62 42.41 -4.46
C VAL A 26 -3.02 42.50 -3.83
N LYS A 27 -3.58 41.38 -3.35
CA LYS A 27 -4.62 41.31 -2.28
C LYS A 27 -4.56 39.97 -1.53
N ASP A 28 -4.21 40.08 -0.25
CA ASP A 28 -4.45 39.15 0.86
C ASP A 28 -4.32 37.65 0.59
N GLY A 29 -3.09 37.14 0.75
CA GLY A 29 -2.82 35.72 0.86
C GLY A 29 -3.43 35.15 2.14
N MET A 30 -4.70 34.75 2.06
CA MET A 30 -5.24 33.67 2.88
C MET A 30 -4.31 32.48 2.64
N LYS A 31 -3.36 32.27 3.55
CA LYS A 31 -2.57 31.04 3.63
C LYS A 31 -3.57 29.93 3.91
N ALA A 32 -4.17 29.38 2.85
CA ALA A 32 -4.80 28.09 2.91
C ALA A 32 -3.75 27.19 3.56
N ALA A 33 -4.07 26.69 4.75
CA ALA A 33 -3.29 25.67 5.40
C ALA A 33 -3.07 24.58 4.35
N GLN A 34 -1.83 24.46 3.87
CA GLN A 34 -1.39 23.26 3.22
C GLN A 34 -1.65 22.18 4.29
N LYS A 35 -2.69 21.38 4.10
CA LYS A 35 -2.72 20.07 4.73
C LYS A 35 -1.48 19.41 4.18
N GLU A 36 -0.44 19.27 5.01
CA GLU A 36 0.55 18.25 4.76
C GLU A 36 -0.25 16.97 4.55
N ASP A 37 -0.18 16.42 3.34
CA ASP A 37 -0.94 15.23 2.97
C ASP A 37 -0.23 14.04 3.62
N VAL A 38 -0.45 13.90 4.93
CA VAL A 38 0.24 12.90 5.75
C VAL A 38 0.00 11.52 5.16
N ASN A 39 1.07 10.78 4.93
CA ASN A 39 1.00 9.43 4.38
C ASN A 39 0.47 8.45 5.44
N PRO A 40 -0.77 7.94 5.32
CA PRO A 40 -1.37 7.10 6.36
C PRO A 40 -0.66 5.76 6.52
N LEU A 41 0.07 5.28 5.51
CA LEU A 41 0.85 4.05 5.60
C LEU A 41 2.12 4.23 6.45
N MET A 42 2.64 5.45 6.50
CA MET A 42 3.83 5.79 7.28
C MET A 42 3.50 6.07 8.76
N GLU A 43 2.27 6.50 9.05
CA GLU A 43 1.76 6.66 10.41
C GLU A 43 1.40 5.33 11.08
N ALA A 44 1.11 4.29 10.29
CA ALA A 44 0.75 2.99 10.82
C ALA A 44 1.94 2.36 11.57
N GLU A 45 1.66 1.82 12.74
CA GLU A 45 2.64 1.12 13.57
C GLU A 45 3.02 -0.21 12.92
N ILE A 46 4.32 -0.47 12.82
CA ILE A 46 4.83 -1.75 12.35
C ILE A 46 4.77 -2.75 13.50
N GLN A 47 4.04 -3.82 13.26
CA GLN A 47 3.97 -4.99 14.13
C GLN A 47 4.89 -6.08 13.57
N VAL A 48 5.55 -6.82 14.46
CA VAL A 48 6.51 -7.87 14.10
C VAL A 48 6.12 -9.17 14.78
N GLY A 49 6.13 -10.26 14.03
CA GLY A 49 5.87 -11.61 14.53
C GLY A 49 7.00 -12.58 14.18
N ASP A 50 7.15 -13.62 14.99
CA ASP A 50 8.15 -14.67 14.77
C ASP A 50 7.61 -15.70 13.79
N VAL A 51 8.44 -16.09 12.81
CA VAL A 51 8.18 -17.25 11.96
C VAL A 51 8.80 -18.47 12.61
N MET A 52 7.97 -19.44 13.00
CA MET A 52 8.41 -20.63 13.74
C MET A 52 8.43 -21.87 12.84
N ASN A 53 9.34 -22.80 13.12
CA ASN A 53 9.37 -24.09 12.41
C ASN A 53 8.32 -25.05 13.00
N GLY A 54 7.05 -24.85 12.63
CA GLY A 54 5.91 -25.74 12.91
C GLY A 54 5.99 -26.50 14.25
N PRO A 55 6.29 -27.82 14.26
CA PRO A 55 6.33 -28.64 15.48
C PRO A 55 7.54 -28.40 16.40
N SER A 56 8.39 -27.40 16.14
CA SER A 56 9.58 -27.08 16.95
C SER A 56 9.61 -25.61 17.36
N ASP A 57 10.16 -25.33 18.54
CA ASP A 57 10.32 -23.96 19.08
C ASP A 57 11.50 -23.18 18.43
N LYS A 58 11.91 -23.56 17.21
CA LYS A 58 12.99 -22.89 16.50
C LYS A 58 12.43 -21.75 15.64
N LYS A 59 12.89 -20.53 15.92
CA LYS A 59 12.66 -19.36 15.08
C LYS A 59 13.41 -19.49 13.74
N LEU A 60 12.68 -19.30 12.65
CA LEU A 60 13.16 -19.32 11.26
C LEU A 60 13.41 -17.91 10.73
N GLY A 61 12.68 -16.92 11.24
CA GLY A 61 12.76 -15.53 10.81
C GLY A 61 11.70 -14.70 11.50
N GLU A 62 11.43 -13.54 10.93
CA GLU A 62 10.39 -12.61 11.38
C GLU A 62 9.56 -12.18 10.17
N TYR A 63 8.29 -11.90 10.41
CA TYR A 63 7.43 -11.17 9.48
C TYR A 63 7.02 -9.84 10.10
N ALA A 64 6.69 -8.88 9.25
CA ALA A 64 6.18 -7.59 9.70
C ALA A 64 4.87 -7.23 9.00
N TYR A 65 4.06 -6.40 9.65
CA TYR A 65 2.86 -5.87 9.03
C TYR A 65 2.44 -4.53 9.60
N ILE A 66 1.63 -3.81 8.84
CA ILE A 66 0.83 -2.68 9.32
C ILE A 66 -0.65 -3.01 9.17
N GLU A 67 -1.49 -2.44 10.02
CA GLU A 67 -2.95 -2.53 9.87
C GLU A 67 -3.50 -1.21 9.33
N VAL A 68 -4.08 -1.24 8.13
CA VAL A 68 -4.65 -0.08 7.46
C VAL A 68 -5.98 -0.46 6.83
N PRO A 69 -7.12 0.02 7.34
CA PRO A 69 -8.43 -0.34 6.82
C PRO A 69 -8.57 -0.05 5.32
N MET A 70 -9.27 -0.91 4.59
CA MET A 70 -9.50 -0.76 3.13
C MET A 70 -10.09 0.61 2.74
N LYS A 71 -10.89 1.23 3.62
CA LYS A 71 -11.41 2.61 3.44
C LYS A 71 -10.33 3.69 3.40
N THR A 72 -9.21 3.45 4.07
CA THR A 72 -8.02 4.31 4.09
C THR A 72 -7.16 4.00 2.87
N MET A 73 -6.93 2.72 2.58
CA MET A 73 -6.15 2.27 1.43
C MET A 73 -6.69 2.83 0.09
N LYS A 74 -8.02 2.91 -0.07
CA LYS A 74 -8.66 3.53 -1.26
C LYS A 74 -8.36 5.02 -1.47
N LYS A 75 -7.79 5.70 -0.47
CA LYS A 75 -7.42 7.11 -0.53
C LYS A 75 -5.91 7.32 -0.65
N VAL A 76 -5.13 6.25 -0.50
CA VAL A 76 -3.68 6.29 -0.65
C VAL A 76 -3.35 6.63 -2.10
N THR A 77 -2.47 7.60 -2.28
CA THR A 77 -1.95 7.98 -3.60
C THR A 77 -0.79 7.07 -4.01
N MET A 78 -0.40 7.13 -5.29
CA MET A 78 0.66 6.26 -5.82
C MET A 78 1.98 6.61 -5.15
N GLU A 79 2.24 7.90 -5.02
CA GLU A 79 3.41 8.45 -4.35
C GLU A 79 3.48 7.98 -2.89
N GLN A 80 2.35 8.00 -2.16
CA GLN A 80 2.30 7.50 -0.79
C GLN A 80 2.53 5.99 -0.69
N TYR A 81 1.98 5.21 -1.62
CA TYR A 81 2.22 3.76 -1.66
C TYR A 81 3.68 3.44 -1.99
N ALA A 82 4.24 4.09 -3.01
CA ALA A 82 5.63 3.92 -3.41
C ALA A 82 6.60 4.37 -2.31
N GLU A 83 6.30 5.48 -1.62
CA GLU A 83 7.06 5.94 -0.46
C GLU A 83 7.10 4.86 0.62
N PHE A 84 5.95 4.28 0.96
CA PHE A 84 5.86 3.20 1.93
C PHE A 84 6.66 1.96 1.49
N CYS A 85 6.49 1.52 0.24
CA CYS A 85 7.24 0.40 -0.32
C CYS A 85 8.75 0.63 -0.20
N ASN A 86 9.25 1.79 -0.63
CA ASN A 86 10.67 2.09 -0.62
C ASN A 86 11.25 2.29 0.78
N GLN A 87 10.50 2.87 1.72
CA GLN A 87 11.04 3.22 3.05
C GLN A 87 10.78 2.17 4.13
N ARG A 88 9.70 1.37 4.03
CA ARG A 88 9.30 0.43 5.08
C ARG A 88 9.38 -1.04 4.65
N VAL A 89 9.14 -1.35 3.38
CA VAL A 89 9.11 -2.73 2.89
C VAL A 89 10.46 -3.16 2.33
N LYS A 90 10.98 -2.41 1.35
CA LYS A 90 12.17 -2.75 0.59
C LYS A 90 13.37 -3.04 1.50
N ASP A 91 13.99 -4.20 1.30
CA ASP A 91 15.19 -4.63 2.01
C ASP A 91 15.05 -4.63 3.55
N SER A 92 13.83 -4.71 4.08
CA SER A 92 13.57 -4.70 5.53
C SER A 92 14.04 -5.96 6.26
N GLY A 93 14.37 -7.02 5.53
CA GLY A 93 14.94 -8.25 6.08
C GLY A 93 13.93 -9.24 6.65
N TYR A 94 12.63 -8.92 6.62
CA TYR A 94 11.57 -9.84 7.00
C TYR A 94 11.31 -10.90 5.93
N ASN A 95 10.86 -12.08 6.35
CA ASN A 95 10.46 -13.15 5.44
C ASN A 95 9.30 -12.72 4.54
N TRP A 96 8.38 -11.92 5.08
CA TRP A 96 7.40 -11.14 4.33
C TRP A 96 7.01 -9.89 5.11
N PHE A 97 6.51 -8.90 4.38
CA PHE A 97 5.82 -7.74 4.93
C PHE A 97 4.36 -7.78 4.49
N ALA A 98 3.40 -7.43 5.34
CA ALA A 98 1.99 -7.34 4.95
C ALA A 98 1.34 -5.97 5.25
N ILE A 99 0.31 -5.63 4.47
CA ILE A 99 -0.67 -4.60 4.82
C ILE A 99 -1.98 -5.34 5.08
N ASP A 100 -2.39 -5.40 6.35
CA ASP A 100 -3.65 -5.99 6.77
C ASP A 100 -4.78 -4.96 6.67
N PHE A 101 -5.85 -5.28 5.94
CA PHE A 101 -6.99 -4.39 5.78
C PHE A 101 -8.02 -4.47 6.92
N GLY A 102 -7.80 -5.35 7.90
CA GLY A 102 -8.65 -5.54 9.07
C GLY A 102 -9.96 -6.28 8.79
N ASP A 103 -10.15 -6.77 7.56
CA ASP A 103 -11.33 -7.53 7.12
C ASP A 103 -11.02 -8.98 6.73
N GLY A 104 -9.81 -9.46 7.06
CA GLY A 104 -9.30 -10.79 6.71
C GLY A 104 -8.57 -10.83 5.37
N THR A 105 -8.55 -9.71 4.62
CA THR A 105 -7.77 -9.58 3.39
C THR A 105 -6.61 -8.62 3.55
N GLY A 106 -5.65 -8.67 2.63
CA GLY A 106 -4.52 -7.75 2.63
C GLY A 106 -3.57 -7.94 1.47
N LEU A 107 -2.46 -7.21 1.52
CA LEU A 107 -1.33 -7.34 0.59
C LEU A 107 -0.15 -7.99 1.30
N GLN A 108 0.51 -8.94 0.65
CA GLN A 108 1.76 -9.53 1.12
C GLN A 108 2.91 -9.27 0.13
N PHE A 109 4.00 -8.74 0.65
CA PHE A 109 5.30 -8.58 -0.01
C PHE A 109 6.21 -9.74 0.40
N ALA A 110 6.23 -10.82 -0.39
CA ALA A 110 7.09 -11.97 -0.12
C ALA A 110 8.58 -11.57 -0.22
N GLY A 111 9.37 -12.01 0.77
CA GLY A 111 10.80 -11.67 0.85
C GLY A 111 11.09 -10.19 1.04
N SER A 112 10.07 -9.40 1.43
CA SER A 112 10.18 -7.94 1.53
C SER A 112 10.62 -7.26 0.23
N THR A 113 10.23 -7.87 -0.90
CA THR A 113 10.45 -7.32 -2.24
C THR A 113 9.31 -6.40 -2.63
N ILE A 114 9.60 -5.33 -3.37
CA ILE A 114 8.59 -4.34 -3.77
C ILE A 114 8.13 -4.48 -5.22
N ASP A 115 8.75 -5.38 -5.99
CA ASP A 115 8.42 -5.57 -7.41
C ASP A 115 7.02 -6.19 -7.59
N VAL A 116 6.58 -6.99 -6.62
CA VAL A 116 5.29 -7.65 -6.60
C VAL A 116 4.77 -7.81 -5.17
N SER A 117 3.48 -7.60 -4.99
CA SER A 117 2.73 -8.02 -3.80
C SER A 117 1.48 -8.78 -4.19
N THR A 118 1.09 -9.74 -3.36
CA THR A 118 -0.09 -10.58 -3.58
C THR A 118 -1.25 -10.06 -2.74
N TYR A 119 -2.39 -9.85 -3.36
CA TYR A 119 -3.66 -9.51 -2.73
C TYR A 119 -4.50 -10.77 -2.51
N GLY A 120 -5.01 -10.94 -1.29
CA GLY A 120 -5.82 -12.11 -0.98
C GLY A 120 -6.18 -12.24 0.50
N THR A 121 -6.60 -13.44 0.88
CA THR A 121 -6.94 -13.79 2.27
C THR A 121 -5.67 -14.01 3.08
N LEU A 122 -5.58 -13.38 4.25
CA LEU A 122 -4.47 -13.51 5.19
C LEU A 122 -4.79 -14.52 6.30
N ASP A 123 -3.79 -15.29 6.72
CA ASP A 123 -3.85 -16.06 7.96
C ASP A 123 -3.45 -15.26 9.21
N GLU A 124 -3.28 -15.94 10.34
CA GLU A 124 -2.87 -15.33 11.61
C GLU A 124 -1.46 -14.73 11.56
N GLU A 125 -0.57 -15.27 10.72
CA GLU A 125 0.79 -14.78 10.50
C GLU A 125 0.87 -13.76 9.34
N LYS A 126 -0.28 -13.33 8.83
CA LYS A 126 -0.40 -12.39 7.70
C LYS A 126 0.26 -12.90 6.42
N CYS A 127 0.27 -14.22 6.25
CA CYS A 127 0.65 -14.88 5.02
C CYS A 127 -0.59 -15.12 4.15
N ILE A 128 -0.44 -15.05 2.83
CA ILE A 128 -1.51 -15.32 1.88
C ILE A 128 -1.84 -16.82 1.87
N VAL A 129 -3.10 -17.13 2.15
CA VAL A 129 -3.65 -18.50 2.07
C VAL A 129 -4.57 -18.71 0.87
N GLU A 130 -5.16 -17.62 0.35
CA GLU A 130 -5.94 -17.63 -0.89
C GLU A 130 -5.60 -16.40 -1.71
N ASP A 131 -5.13 -16.61 -2.93
CA ASP A 131 -4.75 -15.54 -3.86
C ASP A 131 -5.98 -15.03 -4.63
N THR A 132 -6.10 -13.70 -4.73
CA THR A 132 -7.11 -12.98 -5.53
C THR A 132 -6.50 -12.18 -6.67
N GLY A 133 -5.23 -11.80 -6.57
CA GLY A 133 -4.55 -10.96 -7.56
C GLY A 133 -3.21 -10.45 -7.05
N VAL A 134 -2.57 -9.63 -7.87
CA VAL A 134 -1.24 -9.09 -7.59
C VAL A 134 -1.18 -7.60 -7.92
N VAL A 135 -0.35 -6.89 -7.18
CA VAL A 135 0.04 -5.51 -7.45
C VAL A 135 1.51 -5.52 -7.85
N MET A 136 1.80 -5.16 -9.10
CA MET A 136 3.14 -5.21 -9.70
C MET A 136 3.69 -3.82 -9.92
N LEU A 137 5.00 -3.64 -9.69
CA LEU A 137 5.73 -2.45 -10.11
C LEU A 137 5.93 -2.47 -11.63
N THR A 138 5.34 -1.52 -12.36
CA THR A 138 5.38 -1.45 -13.83
C THR A 138 6.24 -0.30 -14.37
N GLY A 139 6.67 0.61 -13.50
CA GLY A 139 7.53 1.74 -13.82
C GLY A 139 8.27 2.28 -12.60
N GLU A 140 8.90 3.45 -12.73
CA GLU A 140 9.46 4.15 -11.57
C GLU A 140 8.32 4.54 -10.63
N ASP A 141 8.29 3.91 -9.44
CA ASP A 141 7.29 4.13 -8.39
C ASP A 141 5.82 4.00 -8.86
N THR A 142 5.58 3.22 -9.92
CA THR A 142 4.24 3.03 -10.52
C THR A 142 3.79 1.59 -10.37
N TYR A 143 2.60 1.38 -9.81
CA TYR A 143 2.05 0.06 -9.51
C TYR A 143 0.71 -0.20 -10.20
N GLU A 144 0.51 -1.43 -10.66
CA GLU A 144 -0.73 -1.87 -11.32
C GLU A 144 -1.25 -3.16 -10.70
N TYR A 145 -2.58 -3.24 -10.56
CA TYR A 145 -3.28 -4.43 -10.08
C TYR A 145 -3.75 -5.32 -11.23
N SER A 146 -3.60 -6.63 -11.07
CA SER A 146 -4.21 -7.66 -11.92
C SER A 146 -4.84 -8.76 -11.09
N GLU A 147 -6.05 -9.21 -11.47
CA GLU A 147 -6.70 -10.39 -10.88
C GLU A 147 -5.92 -11.67 -11.23
N SER A 148 -5.89 -12.63 -10.30
CA SER A 148 -5.35 -13.97 -10.56
C SER A 148 -6.35 -14.79 -11.38
N GLU A 149 -5.83 -15.67 -12.26
CA GLU A 149 -6.64 -16.51 -13.16
C GLU A 149 -7.36 -17.69 -12.48
#